data_AF-A0A318KBU5-F1
#
_entry.id   AF-A0A318KBU5-F1
#
_cell.length_a   1.000
_cell.length_b   1.000
_cell.length_c   1.000
_cell.angle_alpha   90.00
_cell.angle_beta   90.00
_cell.angle_gamma   90.00
#
_symmetry.space_group_name_H-M   'P 1'
#
loop_
_entity.id
_entity.type
_entity.pdbx_description
1 polymer ?
#
loop_
_entity_poly.entity_id
_entity_poly.type
_entity_poly.pdbx_seq_one_letter_code
_entity_poly.pdbx_strand_id
1 'polypeptide(L)'
;MRRRPVVFLDVDGPLIPFGEPPVHSPPPTLDQPPGTNPLVMQLNPDLGPLLSALDCELAWATTWLHEADTSLGPALGLPALAVVDWL
;
A
#
# COMPACT_ATOMS: atom_id res chain seq x y z
N MET A 1 0.75 -13.17 -27.27
CA MET A 1 0.39 -12.44 -26.04
C MET A 1 1.53 -11.50 -25.70
N ARG A 2 1.27 -10.21 -25.47
CA ARG A 2 2.30 -9.28 -24.96
C ARG A 2 2.41 -9.50 -23.45
N ARG A 3 3.62 -9.65 -22.91
CA ARG A 3 3.83 -9.65 -21.46
C ARG A 3 3.63 -8.23 -20.95
N ARG A 4 2.79 -8.05 -19.92
CA ARG A 4 2.65 -6.76 -19.24
C ARG A 4 3.88 -6.56 -18.34
N PRO A 5 4.40 -5.33 -18.22
CA PRO A 5 5.43 -5.03 -17.22
C PRO A 5 4.93 -5.36 -15.81
N VAL A 6 5.85 -5.70 -14.91
CA VAL A 6 5.56 -5.85 -13.48
C VAL A 6 6.18 -4.67 -12.74
N VAL A 7 5.40 -4.05 -11.85
CA VAL A 7 5.86 -3.02 -10.92
C VAL A 7 5.84 -3.60 -9.51
N PHE A 8 7.02 -3.58 -8.88
CA PHE A 8 7.19 -3.98 -7.49
C PHE A 8 6.95 -2.76 -6.59
N LEU A 9 6.01 -2.89 -5.66
CA LEU A 9 5.57 -1.83 -4.76
C LEU A 9 6.20 -2.04 -3.38
N ASP A 10 7.06 -1.11 -2.99
CA ASP A 10 7.51 -0.98 -1.61
C ASP A 10 6.61 0.02 -0.84
N VAL A 11 6.59 -0.08 0.48
CA VAL A 11 5.72 0.71 1.37
C VAL A 11 6.49 1.89 1.95
N ASP A 12 7.56 1.61 2.67
CA ASP A 12 8.31 2.58 3.46
C ASP A 12 9.17 3.46 2.53
N GLY A 13 8.72 4.71 2.32
CA GLY A 13 9.31 5.67 1.40
C GLY A 13 8.41 5.96 0.19
N PRO A 14 8.10 4.98 -0.68
CA PRO A 14 7.32 5.23 -1.89
C PRO A 14 5.83 5.48 -1.65
N LEU A 15 5.16 4.62 -0.87
CA LEU A 15 3.72 4.75 -0.60
C LEU A 15 3.44 5.51 0.69
N ILE A 16 4.29 5.29 1.70
CA ILE A 16 4.27 5.99 2.98
C ILE A 16 5.60 6.73 3.10
N PRO A 17 5.63 8.04 2.81
CA PRO A 17 6.87 8.81 2.88
C PRO A 17 7.51 8.75 4.26
N PHE A 18 8.84 8.70 4.31
CA PHE A 18 9.57 8.83 5.57
C PHE A 18 9.40 10.23 6.16
N GLY A 19 9.20 10.32 7.47
CA GLY A 19 9.16 11.58 8.20
C GLY A 19 7.90 11.72 9.05
N GLU A 20 7.64 12.95 9.50
CA GLU A 20 6.42 13.25 10.24
C GLU A 20 5.20 13.22 9.30
N PRO A 21 4.04 12.73 9.79
CA PRO A 21 2.80 12.82 9.05
C PRO A 21 2.54 14.29 8.65
N PRO A 22 1.88 14.54 7.51
CA PRO A 22 1.36 15.87 7.21
C PRO A 22 0.64 16.46 8.42
N VAL A 23 0.84 17.76 8.69
CA VAL A 23 0.27 18.47 9.86
C VAL A 23 -1.28 18.37 9.94
N HIS A 24 -1.93 17.85 8.90
CA HIS A 24 -3.38 17.67 8.78
C HIS A 24 -3.81 16.21 8.63
N SER A 25 -2.94 15.24 8.92
CA SER A 25 -3.35 13.84 9.02
C SER A 25 -4.43 13.72 10.11
N PRO A 26 -5.60 13.15 9.80
CA PRO A 26 -6.62 12.90 10.81
C PRO A 26 -6.02 12.02 11.91
N PRO A 27 -6.41 12.18 13.17
CA PRO A 27 -5.94 11.31 14.25
C PRO A 27 -6.42 9.86 14.02
N PRO A 28 -5.70 8.86 14.55
CA PRO A 28 -6.13 7.47 14.52
C PRO A 28 -7.57 7.33 14.97
N THR A 29 -8.42 6.93 14.03
CA THR A 29 -9.81 6.56 14.32
C THR A 29 -9.77 5.32 15.19
N LEU A 30 -10.43 5.40 16.34
CA LEU A 30 -10.53 4.31 17.32
C LEU A 30 -11.25 3.05 16.78
N ASP A 31 -11.81 3.13 15.57
CA ASP A 31 -12.54 2.04 14.90
C ASP A 31 -11.65 1.10 14.07
N GLN A 32 -10.32 1.27 14.09
CA GLN A 32 -9.45 0.30 13.40
C GLN A 32 -9.45 -1.05 14.12
N PRO A 33 -9.45 -2.16 13.37
CA PRO A 33 -9.24 -3.48 13.95
C PRO A 33 -7.96 -3.50 14.79
N PRO A 34 -7.96 -4.17 15.96
CA PRO A 34 -6.77 -4.33 16.77
C PRO A 34 -5.63 -4.92 15.93
N GLY A 35 -4.44 -4.31 16.00
CA GLY A 35 -3.27 -4.76 15.26
C GLY A 35 -3.06 -4.11 13.89
N THR A 36 -3.89 -3.15 13.49
CA THR A 36 -3.62 -2.38 12.27
C THR A 36 -2.40 -1.48 12.48
N ASN A 37 -1.44 -1.53 11.56
CA ASN A 37 -0.25 -0.69 11.61
C ASN A 37 -0.64 0.80 11.50
N PRO A 38 -0.29 1.65 12.49
CA PRO A 38 -0.67 3.06 12.50
C PRO A 38 -0.12 3.85 11.30
N LEU A 39 0.93 3.35 10.63
CA LEU A 39 1.49 4.00 9.44
C LEU A 39 0.51 3.99 8.25
N VAL A 40 -0.46 3.06 8.20
CA VAL A 40 -1.50 3.01 7.16
C VAL A 40 -2.26 4.34 7.05
N MET A 41 -2.37 5.09 8.14
CA MET A 41 -3.02 6.40 8.17
C MET A 41 -2.30 7.52 7.43
N GLN A 42 -1.01 7.33 7.18
CA GLN A 42 -0.20 8.29 6.43
C GLN A 42 -0.31 8.05 4.92
N LEU A 43 -0.97 6.96 4.51
CA LEU A 43 -1.15 6.61 3.11
C LEU A 43 -2.05 7.63 2.42
N ASN A 44 -1.62 8.11 1.26
CA ASN A 44 -2.45 8.92 0.39
C ASN A 44 -3.41 8.01 -0.41
N PRO A 45 -4.74 8.03 -0.16
CA PRO A 45 -5.69 7.16 -0.87
C PRO A 45 -5.75 7.44 -2.38
N ASP A 46 -5.38 8.63 -2.84
CA ASP A 46 -5.37 9.00 -4.26
C ASP A 46 -4.34 8.22 -5.08
N LEU A 47 -3.36 7.56 -4.42
CA LEU A 47 -2.40 6.68 -5.10
C LEU A 47 -3.08 5.45 -5.71
N GLY A 48 -4.18 4.97 -5.13
CA GLY A 48 -4.89 3.78 -5.59
C GLY A 48 -5.39 3.87 -7.04
N PRO A 49 -6.19 4.90 -7.38
CA PRO A 49 -6.59 5.16 -8.76
C PRO A 49 -5.42 5.37 -9.71
N LEU A 50 -4.35 6.04 -9.27
CA LEU A 50 -3.16 6.27 -10.08
C LEU A 50 -2.42 4.97 -10.41
N LEU A 51 -2.24 4.10 -9.41
CA LEU A 51 -1.64 2.77 -9.57
C LEU A 51 -2.50 1.86 -10.46
N SER A 52 -3.82 1.89 -10.27
CA SER A 52 -4.77 1.10 -11.08
C SER A 52 -4.81 1.50 -12.55
N ALA A 53 -4.47 2.75 -12.86
CA ALA A 53 -4.41 3.25 -14.24
C ALA A 53 -3.16 2.82 -15.00
N LEU A 54 -2.15 2.24 -14.33
CA LEU A 54 -0.94 1.75 -14.97
C LEU A 54 -1.26 0.48 -15.78
N ASP A 55 -0.80 0.41 -17.03
CA ASP A 55 -0.90 -0.81 -17.84
C ASP A 55 0.17 -1.84 -17.46
N CYS A 56 0.19 -2.23 -16.20
CA CYS A 56 1.13 -3.19 -15.62
C CYS A 56 0.45 -4.14 -14.64
N GLU A 57 1.18 -5.17 -14.23
CA GLU A 57 0.87 -5.99 -13.08
C GLU A 57 1.57 -5.40 -11.85
N LEU A 58 0.86 -5.31 -10.73
CA LEU A 58 1.41 -4.81 -9.46
C LEU A 58 1.70 -5.98 -8.54
N ALA A 59 2.82 -5.92 -7.81
CA ALA A 59 3.18 -6.89 -6.79
C ALA A 59 3.78 -6.18 -5.56
N TRP A 60 3.36 -6.58 -4.36
CA TRP A 60 3.96 -6.12 -3.11
C TRP A 60 5.38 -6.67 -2.97
N ALA A 61 6.33 -5.78 -2.73
CA ALA A 61 7.74 -6.09 -2.51
C ALA A 61 8.27 -5.24 -1.35
N THR A 62 7.76 -5.53 -0.16
CA THR A 62 7.93 -4.73 1.06
C THR A 62 8.02 -5.65 2.27
N THR A 63 8.81 -5.31 3.28
CA THR A 63 8.96 -6.13 4.50
C THR A 63 7.65 -6.44 5.25
N TRP A 64 6.57 -5.73 4.93
CA TRP A 64 5.22 -5.98 5.43
C TRP A 64 4.58 -7.27 4.88
N LEU A 65 5.10 -7.85 3.79
CA LEU A 65 4.59 -9.08 3.18
C LEU A 65 3.06 -9.01 2.94
N HIS A 66 2.33 -10.03 3.37
CA HIS A 66 0.88 -10.15 3.25
C HIS A 66 0.11 -9.11 4.08
N GLU A 67 0.75 -8.47 5.06
CA GLU A 67 0.15 -7.35 5.79
C GLU A 67 -0.12 -6.17 4.85
N ALA A 68 0.75 -5.93 3.86
CA ALA A 68 0.53 -4.87 2.88
C ALA A 68 -0.75 -5.10 2.08
N ASP A 69 -1.00 -6.33 1.64
CA ASP A 69 -2.20 -6.66 0.87
C ASP A 69 -3.48 -6.52 1.70
N THR A 70 -3.44 -6.96 2.97
CA THR A 70 -4.62 -6.95 3.84
C THR A 70 -4.91 -5.59 4.47
N SER A 71 -3.92 -4.71 4.61
CA SER A 71 -4.09 -3.38 5.22
C SER A 71 -4.08 -2.24 4.19
N LEU A 72 -3.11 -2.20 3.27
CA LEU A 72 -2.93 -1.11 2.32
C LEU A 72 -3.75 -1.32 1.04
N GLY A 73 -3.93 -2.57 0.59
CA GLY A 73 -4.75 -2.90 -0.57
C GLY A 73 -6.15 -2.29 -0.49
N PRO A 74 -6.94 -2.59 0.57
CA PRO A 74 -8.24 -1.98 0.80
C PRO A 74 -8.20 -0.46 0.96
N ALA A 75 -7.19 0.09 1.64
CA ALA A 75 -7.03 1.53 1.83
C ALA A 75 -6.80 2.29 0.51
N LEU A 76 -6.18 1.63 -0.48
CA LEU A 76 -5.96 2.13 -1.83
C LEU A 76 -7.07 1.71 -2.82
N GLY A 77 -8.06 0.92 -2.39
CA GLY A 77 -9.06 0.37 -3.29
C GLY A 77 -8.46 -0.55 -4.38
N LEU A 78 -7.30 -1.14 -4.13
CA LEU A 78 -6.65 -2.10 -5.03
C LEU A 78 -7.25 -3.50 -4.83
N PRO A 79 -7.32 -4.33 -5.89
CA PRO A 79 -7.59 -5.76 -5.72
C PRO A 79 -6.43 -6.42 -4.96
N ALA A 80 -6.64 -7.65 -4.48
CA ALA A 80 -5.54 -8.46 -3.93
C ALA A 80 -4.41 -8.60 -4.97
N LEU A 81 -3.19 -8.27 -4.55
CA LEU A 81 -2.01 -8.30 -5.39
C LEU A 81 -1.11 -9.48 -5.03
N ALA A 82 -0.21 -9.85 -5.95
CA ALA A 82 0.83 -10.81 -5.64
C ALA A 82 1.77 -10.23 -4.56
N VAL A 83 2.19 -11.08 -3.62
CA VAL A 83 3.21 -10.74 -2.61
C VAL A 83 4.49 -11.46 -3.00
N VAL A 84 5.59 -10.72 -3.14
CA VAL A 84 6.92 -11.32 -3.25
C VAL A 84 7.29 -11.86 -1.88
N ASP A 85 7.39 -13.17 -1.76
CA ASP A 85 7.89 -13.84 -0.56
C ASP A 85 9.39 -14.13 -0.75
N TRP A 86 10.20 -13.88 0.28
CA TRP A 86 11.66 -14.11 0.29
C TRP A 86 12.10 -15.16 1.30
N LEU A 87 11.14 -15.94 1.82
CA LEU A 87 11.40 -17.17 2.58
C LEU A 87 11.75 -18.36 1.67
#